data_AF-A0A3E0PMD7-F1
#
_entry.id   AF-A0A3E0PMD7-F1
#
_cell.length_a   1.000
_cell.length_b   1.000
_cell.length_c   1.000
_cell.angle_alpha   90.00
_cell.angle_beta   90.00
_cell.angle_gamma   90.00
#
_symmetry.space_group_name_H-M   'P 1'
#
loop_
_entity.id
_entity.type
_entity.pdbx_description
1 polymer ?
#
loop_
_entity_poly.entity_id
_entity_poly.type
_entity_poly.pdbx_seq_one_letter_code
_entity_poly.pdbx_strand_id
1 'polypeptide(L)'
;MPAFTRFRPLLRFRLRTLFVLAVVVGLVFAWIHAGREQRERVAGMTKSNPSAVVLYDYELHDDGTLNRPGEPPGPVWLRERIGVDYLADVAGVDLMYPTDADIAHLARFPNLRRLHFERSIDLTDAGLEPLLDLKQLEFLVLGEPDQITDAGLRTLGQMKSLADLRLHRGRHMTDAGIAALKRSLPHCRITIVDVYEEEVLARWVPCSSLP
;
A
#
# COMPACT_ATOMS: atom_id res chain seq x y z
N MET A 1 41.64 -7.76 -59.66
CA MET A 1 41.73 -7.05 -58.36
C MET A 1 40.31 -6.83 -57.85
N PRO A 2 39.87 -7.41 -56.71
CA PRO A 2 38.50 -7.23 -56.25
C PRO A 2 38.36 -5.89 -55.51
N ALA A 3 37.24 -5.23 -55.75
CA ALA A 3 36.90 -3.93 -55.17
C ALA A 3 36.56 -4.08 -53.68
N PHE A 4 37.31 -3.41 -52.81
CA PHE A 4 36.97 -3.26 -51.40
C PHE A 4 35.72 -2.39 -51.26
N THR A 5 34.59 -3.00 -50.91
CA THR A 5 33.38 -2.30 -50.50
C THR A 5 33.64 -1.62 -49.15
N ARG A 6 33.76 -0.28 -49.18
CA ARG A 6 33.90 0.57 -47.99
C ARG A 6 32.65 0.42 -47.11
N PHE A 7 32.78 -0.25 -45.97
CA PHE A 7 31.81 -0.18 -44.89
C PHE A 7 31.69 1.28 -44.44
N ARG A 8 30.56 1.93 -44.74
CA ARG A 8 30.22 3.24 -44.19
C ARG A 8 29.59 3.00 -42.81
N PRO A 9 30.13 3.57 -41.71
CA PRO A 9 29.50 3.44 -40.41
C PRO A 9 28.12 4.12 -40.45
N LEU A 10 27.08 3.34 -40.17
CA LEU A 10 25.67 3.67 -40.44
C LEU A 10 25.05 4.69 -39.46
N LEU A 11 25.78 5.17 -38.45
CA LEU A 11 25.22 6.04 -37.41
C LEU A 11 26.22 7.13 -36.98
N ARG A 12 26.04 8.36 -37.50
CA ARG A 12 26.72 9.56 -37.01
C ARG A 12 25.84 10.27 -35.99
N PHE A 13 25.71 9.72 -34.79
CA PHE A 13 25.03 10.43 -33.71
C PHE A 13 25.91 11.57 -33.22
N ARG A 14 25.34 12.78 -33.12
CA ARG A 14 26.00 13.88 -32.40
C ARG A 14 26.11 13.46 -30.93
N LEU A 15 27.21 13.79 -30.26
CA LEU A 15 27.45 13.44 -28.86
C LEU A 15 26.27 13.80 -27.94
N ARG A 16 25.60 14.93 -28.21
CA ARG A 16 24.37 15.34 -27.51
C ARG A 16 23.24 14.33 -27.64
N THR A 17 23.03 13.76 -28.84
CA THR A 17 22.02 12.73 -29.09
C THR A 17 22.35 11.44 -28.33
N LEU A 18 23.64 11.06 -28.23
CA LEU A 18 24.05 9.91 -27.42
C LEU A 18 23.79 10.13 -25.92
N PHE A 19 24.07 11.32 -25.39
CA PHE A 19 23.75 11.65 -24.00
C PHE A 19 22.24 11.57 -23.72
N VAL A 20 21.40 12.13 -24.60
CA VAL A 20 19.95 12.04 -24.44
C VAL A 20 19.49 10.58 -24.48
N LEU A 21 19.98 9.78 -25.43
CA LEU A 21 19.65 8.35 -25.52
C LEU A 21 20.08 7.59 -24.27
N ALA A 22 21.28 7.84 -23.75
CA ALA A 22 21.77 7.19 -22.54
C ALA A 22 20.91 7.53 -21.31
N VAL A 23 20.46 8.78 -21.17
CA VAL A 23 19.55 9.19 -20.09
C VAL A 23 18.21 8.49 -20.22
N VAL A 24 17.61 8.48 -21.42
CA VAL A 24 16.31 7.81 -21.65
C VAL A 24 16.42 6.31 -21.34
N VAL A 25 17.48 5.64 -21.79
CA VAL A 25 17.73 4.23 -21.49
C VAL A 25 17.89 4.01 -19.99
N GLY A 26 18.65 4.88 -19.31
CA GLY A 26 18.81 4.84 -17.86
C GLY A 26 17.49 4.95 -17.10
N LEU A 27 16.61 5.87 -17.51
CA LEU A 27 15.27 6.02 -16.93
C LEU A 27 14.40 4.78 -17.16
N VAL A 28 14.47 4.18 -18.35
CA VAL A 28 13.74 2.93 -18.65
C VAL A 28 14.23 1.78 -17.77
N PHE A 29 15.55 1.63 -17.59
CA PHE A 29 16.09 0.61 -16.68
C PHE A 29 15.71 0.85 -15.23
N ALA A 30 15.76 2.10 -14.76
CA ALA A 30 15.32 2.46 -13.42
C ALA A 30 13.84 2.12 -13.20
N TRP A 31 12.98 2.43 -14.17
CA TRP A 31 11.56 2.09 -14.14
C TRP A 31 11.30 0.57 -14.14
N ILE A 32 12.01 -0.19 -14.98
CA ILE A 32 11.94 -1.67 -14.98
C ILE A 32 12.40 -2.25 -13.64
N HIS A 33 13.47 -1.69 -13.06
CA HIS A 33 13.97 -2.13 -11.78
C HIS A 33 12.96 -1.89 -10.66
N ALA A 34 12.38 -0.69 -10.60
CA ALA A 34 11.35 -0.34 -9.63
C ALA A 34 10.11 -1.24 -9.75
N GLY A 35 9.58 -1.44 -10.96
CA GLY A 35 8.41 -2.30 -11.17
C GLY A 35 8.69 -3.77 -10.85
N ARG A 36 9.91 -4.25 -11.11
CA ARG A 36 10.31 -5.61 -10.69
C ARG A 36 10.36 -5.73 -9.18
N GLU A 37 10.94 -4.76 -8.49
CA GLU A 37 11.03 -4.77 -7.04
C GLU A 37 9.63 -4.72 -6.39
N GLN A 38 8.75 -3.86 -6.89
CA GLN A 38 7.36 -3.79 -6.44
C GLN A 38 6.65 -5.14 -6.61
N ARG A 39 6.77 -5.76 -7.78
CA ARG A 39 6.18 -7.07 -8.06
C ARG A 39 6.71 -8.15 -7.13
N GLU A 40 8.01 -8.15 -6.82
CA GLU A 40 8.61 -9.09 -5.87
C GLU A 40 8.08 -8.87 -4.45
N ARG A 41 7.86 -7.61 -4.03
CA ARG A 41 7.24 -7.28 -2.73
C ARG A 41 5.79 -7.78 -2.66
N VAL A 42 5.00 -7.52 -3.70
CA VAL A 42 3.60 -7.99 -3.81
C VAL A 42 3.53 -9.51 -3.81
N ALA A 43 4.34 -10.18 -4.63
CA ALA A 43 4.38 -11.64 -4.69
C ALA A 43 4.81 -12.27 -3.36
N GLY A 44 5.75 -11.64 -2.64
CA GLY A 44 6.14 -12.06 -1.29
C GLY A 44 4.97 -12.01 -0.30
N MET A 45 4.22 -10.90 -0.32
CA MET A 45 3.04 -10.70 0.53
C MET A 45 1.93 -11.70 0.23
N THR A 46 1.53 -11.85 -1.05
CA THR A 46 0.46 -12.78 -1.41
C THR A 46 0.85 -14.24 -1.14
N LYS A 47 2.15 -14.55 -1.14
CA LYS A 47 2.64 -15.88 -0.77
C LYS A 47 2.57 -16.14 0.74
N SER A 48 2.89 -15.16 1.59
CA SER A 48 2.79 -15.30 3.05
C SER A 48 1.34 -15.25 3.52
N ASN A 49 0.52 -14.40 2.92
CA ASN A 49 -0.87 -14.21 3.25
C ASN A 49 -1.75 -14.28 1.99
N PRO A 50 -2.33 -15.46 1.68
CA PRO A 50 -3.18 -15.65 0.51
C PRO A 50 -4.46 -14.82 0.51
N SER A 51 -4.86 -14.27 1.68
CA SER A 51 -6.03 -13.40 1.81
C SER A 51 -5.72 -11.93 1.54
N ALA A 52 -4.45 -11.60 1.27
CA ALA A 52 -4.03 -10.22 1.01
C ALA A 52 -4.56 -9.72 -0.33
N VAL A 53 -5.30 -8.63 -0.29
CA VAL A 53 -5.76 -7.89 -1.45
C VAL A 53 -4.93 -6.62 -1.59
N VAL A 54 -4.26 -6.46 -2.73
CA VAL A 54 -3.43 -5.28 -3.01
C VAL A 54 -4.21 -4.29 -3.86
N LEU A 55 -4.17 -3.03 -3.45
CA LEU A 55 -4.82 -1.91 -4.10
C LEU A 55 -3.76 -0.99 -4.70
N TYR A 56 -4.04 -0.51 -5.90
CA TYR A 56 -3.17 0.44 -6.60
C TYR A 56 -3.67 1.87 -6.48
N ASP A 57 -2.80 2.83 -6.76
CA ASP A 57 -3.08 4.27 -6.75
C ASP A 57 -4.35 4.65 -7.55
N TYR A 58 -4.58 4.05 -8.72
CA TYR A 58 -5.76 4.33 -9.55
C TYR A 58 -7.09 3.82 -8.95
N GLU A 59 -7.03 2.91 -7.98
CA GLU A 59 -8.20 2.41 -7.24
C GLU A 59 -8.50 3.27 -6.00
N LEU A 60 -7.74 4.34 -5.76
CA LEU A 60 -7.89 5.23 -4.62
C LEU A 60 -8.09 6.67 -5.09
N HIS A 61 -9.08 7.35 -4.51
CA HIS A 61 -9.21 8.79 -4.63
C HIS A 61 -8.22 9.51 -3.71
N ASP A 62 -8.01 10.81 -3.97
CA ASP A 62 -7.16 11.66 -3.14
C ASP A 62 -7.67 11.76 -1.69
N ASP A 63 -8.96 11.54 -1.46
CA ASP A 63 -9.60 11.49 -0.14
C ASP A 63 -9.56 10.10 0.52
N GLY A 64 -8.82 9.15 -0.06
CA GLY A 64 -8.65 7.77 0.39
C GLY A 64 -9.86 6.86 0.24
N THR A 65 -10.93 7.35 -0.37
CA THR A 65 -12.05 6.50 -0.76
C THR A 65 -11.68 5.61 -1.94
N LEU A 66 -12.33 4.45 -2.03
CA LEU A 66 -12.11 3.53 -3.14
C LEU A 66 -12.76 4.08 -4.40
N ASN A 67 -12.00 4.09 -5.49
CA ASN A 67 -12.45 4.41 -6.83
C ASN A 67 -12.67 3.11 -7.60
N ARG A 68 -13.88 2.51 -7.52
CA ARG A 68 -14.21 1.29 -8.28
C ARG A 68 -15.42 1.48 -9.20
N PRO A 69 -15.32 1.10 -10.50
CA PRO A 69 -14.14 0.51 -11.15
C PRO A 69 -13.08 1.58 -11.49
N GLY A 70 -11.92 1.48 -10.86
CA GLY A 70 -10.75 2.30 -11.18
C GLY A 70 -10.07 1.67 -12.38
N GLU A 71 -9.86 2.45 -13.45
CA GLU A 71 -9.25 1.91 -14.66
C GLU A 71 -7.72 1.94 -14.55
N PRO A 72 -7.04 0.79 -14.71
CA PRO A 72 -5.59 0.77 -14.60
C PRO A 72 -4.94 1.58 -15.73
N PRO A 73 -3.81 2.24 -15.47
CA PRO A 73 -3.14 3.07 -16.48
C PRO A 73 -2.60 2.24 -17.65
N GLY A 74 -2.49 2.92 -18.79
CA GLY A 74 -1.92 2.36 -20.02
C GLY A 74 -2.88 1.45 -20.81
N PRO A 75 -2.48 1.05 -22.03
CA PRO A 75 -3.32 0.22 -22.89
C PRO A 75 -3.35 -1.24 -22.41
N VAL A 76 -4.49 -1.93 -22.64
CA VAL A 76 -4.73 -3.33 -22.23
C VAL A 76 -3.57 -4.26 -22.59
N TRP A 77 -3.11 -4.20 -23.84
CA TRP A 77 -2.05 -5.07 -24.35
C TRP A 77 -0.73 -4.95 -23.57
N LEU A 78 -0.44 -3.76 -23.02
CA LEU A 78 0.78 -3.52 -22.25
C LEU A 78 0.63 -4.14 -20.86
N ARG A 79 -0.52 -3.94 -20.21
CA ARG A 79 -0.83 -4.55 -18.91
C ARG A 79 -0.71 -6.06 -18.94
N GLU A 80 -1.22 -6.70 -19.99
CA GLU A 80 -1.13 -8.16 -20.18
C GLU A 80 0.31 -8.65 -20.35
N ARG A 81 1.20 -7.80 -20.90
CA ARG A 81 2.58 -8.20 -21.19
C ARG A 81 3.52 -8.03 -20.01
N ILE A 82 3.44 -6.91 -19.30
CA ILE A 82 4.41 -6.56 -18.25
C ILE A 82 3.80 -6.62 -16.84
N GLY A 83 2.47 -6.61 -16.72
CA GLY A 83 1.76 -6.52 -15.44
C GLY A 83 1.48 -5.08 -15.02
N VAL A 84 0.47 -4.91 -14.16
CA VAL A 84 0.08 -3.59 -13.64
C VAL A 84 1.09 -3.05 -12.60
N ASP A 85 1.90 -3.93 -11.98
CA ASP A 85 2.94 -3.56 -11.02
C ASP A 85 4.02 -2.62 -11.58
N TYR A 86 4.12 -2.50 -12.91
CA TYR A 86 5.05 -1.58 -13.57
C TYR A 86 4.38 -0.25 -13.94
N LEU A 87 3.06 -0.22 -13.97
CA LEU A 87 2.28 0.89 -14.51
C LEU A 87 1.62 1.74 -13.42
N ALA A 88 1.45 1.17 -12.23
CA ALA A 88 0.80 1.78 -11.08
C ALA A 88 1.56 1.44 -9.80
N ASP A 89 1.49 2.30 -8.80
CA ASP A 89 2.12 2.07 -7.50
C ASP A 89 1.13 1.43 -6.52
N VAL A 90 1.62 0.54 -5.66
CA VAL A 90 0.81 -0.02 -4.57
C VAL A 90 0.53 1.07 -3.55
N ALA A 91 -0.75 1.37 -3.38
CA ALA A 91 -1.21 2.46 -2.54
C ALA A 91 -2.14 1.99 -1.41
N GLY A 92 -2.61 0.74 -1.45
CA GLY A 92 -3.28 0.15 -0.30
C GLY A 92 -3.18 -1.36 -0.21
N VAL A 93 -3.42 -1.90 0.98
CA VAL A 93 -3.48 -3.33 1.23
C VAL A 93 -4.60 -3.63 2.21
N ASP A 94 -5.45 -4.57 1.83
CA ASP A 94 -6.54 -5.09 2.64
C ASP A 94 -6.16 -6.52 3.07
N LEU A 95 -6.10 -6.78 4.38
CA LEU A 95 -5.75 -8.07 4.97
C LEU A 95 -6.92 -8.58 5.82
N MET A 96 -7.33 -9.82 5.60
CA MET A 96 -8.41 -10.42 6.39
C MET A 96 -7.92 -10.79 7.80
N TYR A 97 -6.76 -11.43 7.89
CA TYR A 97 -6.12 -11.86 9.14
C TYR A 97 -4.64 -11.42 9.15
N PRO A 98 -4.33 -10.17 9.52
CA PRO A 98 -2.95 -9.71 9.59
C PRO A 98 -2.22 -10.29 10.80
N THR A 99 -0.94 -10.59 10.61
CA THR A 99 0.02 -10.92 11.67
C THR A 99 1.14 -9.87 11.74
N ASP A 100 1.88 -9.82 12.84
CA ASP A 100 3.05 -8.92 13.00
C ASP A 100 4.07 -9.09 11.84
N ALA A 101 4.21 -10.32 11.32
CA ALA A 101 5.07 -10.61 10.18
C ALA A 101 4.56 -9.96 8.89
N ASP A 102 3.25 -9.97 8.65
CA ASP A 102 2.64 -9.30 7.50
C ASP A 102 2.88 -7.79 7.56
N ILE A 103 2.78 -7.19 8.76
CA ILE A 103 3.04 -5.76 8.94
C ILE A 103 4.51 -5.40 8.70
N ALA A 104 5.45 -6.25 9.12
CA ALA A 104 6.86 -6.07 8.80
C ALA A 104 7.11 -6.10 7.27
N HIS A 105 6.35 -6.91 6.52
CA HIS A 105 6.39 -6.87 5.06
C HIS A 105 5.77 -5.60 4.48
N LEU A 106 4.72 -5.05 5.10
CA LEU A 106 4.05 -3.82 4.66
C LEU A 106 4.96 -2.59 4.72
N ALA A 107 5.90 -2.53 5.67
CA ALA A 107 6.88 -1.44 5.77
C ALA A 107 7.73 -1.25 4.50
N ARG A 108 7.76 -2.24 3.59
CA ARG A 108 8.47 -2.17 2.31
C ARG A 108 7.70 -1.42 1.21
N PHE A 109 6.50 -0.92 1.49
CA PHE A 109 5.69 -0.13 0.54
C PHE A 109 5.64 1.34 0.98
N PRO A 110 6.60 2.17 0.54
CA PRO A 110 6.76 3.54 1.06
C PRO A 110 5.63 4.50 0.64
N ASN A 111 4.89 4.16 -0.42
CA ASN A 111 3.79 4.96 -0.97
C ASN A 111 2.40 4.47 -0.50
N LEU A 112 2.37 3.62 0.53
CA LEU A 112 1.13 3.02 1.00
C LEU A 112 0.31 4.07 1.77
N ARG A 113 -0.91 4.32 1.28
CA ARG A 113 -1.85 5.33 1.80
C ARG A 113 -3.01 4.73 2.59
N ARG A 114 -3.43 3.50 2.25
CA ARG A 114 -4.59 2.84 2.87
C ARG A 114 -4.26 1.43 3.38
N LEU A 115 -4.50 1.18 4.66
CA LEU A 115 -4.47 -0.15 5.25
C LEU A 115 -5.81 -0.51 5.85
N HIS A 116 -6.30 -1.69 5.50
CA HIS A 116 -7.53 -2.21 6.05
C HIS A 116 -7.31 -3.61 6.61
N PHE A 117 -7.46 -3.75 7.92
CA PHE A 117 -7.41 -5.03 8.60
C PHE A 117 -8.81 -5.40 9.07
N GLU A 118 -9.34 -6.48 8.52
CA GLU A 118 -10.70 -6.93 8.84
C GLU A 118 -10.74 -7.56 10.24
N ARG A 119 -9.82 -8.48 10.53
CA ARG A 119 -9.75 -9.21 11.81
C ARG A 119 -8.32 -9.31 12.34
N SER A 120 -7.91 -8.29 13.08
CA SER A 120 -6.55 -8.11 13.63
C SER A 120 -6.33 -8.82 14.97
N ILE A 121 -6.83 -10.05 15.10
CA ILE A 121 -6.84 -10.81 16.35
C ILE A 121 -5.42 -11.19 16.79
N ASP A 122 -4.54 -11.52 15.84
CA ASP A 122 -3.16 -11.93 16.11
C ASP A 122 -2.15 -10.77 16.02
N LEU A 123 -2.63 -9.55 15.79
CA LEU A 123 -1.79 -8.36 15.68
C LEU A 123 -1.51 -7.78 17.06
N THR A 124 -0.23 -7.64 17.42
CA THR A 124 0.18 -7.15 18.75
C THR A 124 0.61 -5.69 18.72
N ASP A 125 0.79 -5.09 19.91
CA ASP A 125 1.34 -3.74 20.05
C ASP A 125 2.70 -3.58 19.35
N ALA A 126 3.53 -4.63 19.34
CA ALA A 126 4.82 -4.64 18.66
C ALA A 126 4.67 -4.71 17.13
N GLY A 127 3.64 -5.42 16.65
CA GLY A 127 3.29 -5.47 15.23
C GLY A 127 2.90 -4.12 14.64
N LEU A 128 2.54 -3.12 15.46
CA LEU A 128 2.23 -1.77 15.01
C LEU A 128 3.48 -0.89 14.81
N GLU A 129 4.63 -1.22 15.39
CA GLU A 129 5.84 -0.40 15.29
C GLU A 129 6.31 -0.19 13.83
N PRO A 130 6.35 -1.21 12.96
CA PRO A 130 6.77 -1.02 11.56
C PRO A 130 5.84 -0.08 10.78
N LEU A 131 4.59 0.13 11.22
CA LEU A 131 3.68 1.08 10.57
C LEU A 131 4.16 2.53 10.70
N LEU A 132 5.01 2.83 11.70
CA LEU A 132 5.59 4.17 11.88
C LEU A 132 6.43 4.59 10.67
N ASP A 133 6.99 3.65 9.91
CA ASP A 133 7.80 3.94 8.72
C ASP A 133 6.95 4.29 7.49
N LEU A 134 5.64 4.02 7.53
CA LEU A 134 4.70 4.35 6.45
C LEU A 134 4.28 5.83 6.52
N LYS A 135 5.18 6.72 6.11
CA LYS A 135 5.00 8.19 6.21
C LYS A 135 3.88 8.76 5.34
N GLN A 136 3.36 7.99 4.40
CA GLN A 136 2.24 8.37 3.54
C GLN A 136 0.92 7.72 3.95
N LEU A 137 0.89 6.96 5.06
CA LEU A 137 -0.33 6.29 5.48
C LEU A 137 -1.34 7.30 6.02
N GLU A 138 -2.48 7.38 5.34
CA GLU A 138 -3.56 8.32 5.64
C GLU A 138 -4.79 7.61 6.24
N PHE A 139 -5.04 6.37 5.82
CA PHE A 139 -6.22 5.59 6.20
C PHE A 139 -5.79 4.27 6.85
N LEU A 140 -6.20 4.07 8.11
CA LEU A 140 -5.97 2.82 8.82
C LEU A 140 -7.27 2.32 9.45
N VAL A 141 -7.60 1.06 9.19
CA VAL A 141 -8.75 0.38 9.76
C VAL A 141 -8.27 -0.86 10.51
N LEU A 142 -8.59 -0.93 11.80
CA LEU A 142 -8.28 -2.06 12.68
C LEU A 142 -9.59 -2.70 13.17
N GLY A 143 -10.03 -3.77 12.51
CA GLY A 143 -11.16 -4.59 12.94
C GLY A 143 -10.72 -5.66 13.96
N GLU A 144 -11.55 -5.89 14.98
CA GLU A 144 -11.32 -6.88 16.06
C GLU A 144 -9.87 -6.92 16.63
N PRO A 145 -9.28 -5.79 17.10
CA PRO A 145 -7.92 -5.77 17.60
C PRO A 145 -7.83 -6.32 19.04
N ASP A 146 -7.85 -7.64 19.17
CA ASP A 146 -7.92 -8.31 20.47
C ASP A 146 -6.64 -8.21 21.30
N GLN A 147 -5.47 -8.13 20.68
CA GLN A 147 -4.17 -8.07 21.37
C GLN A 147 -3.59 -6.65 21.44
N ILE A 148 -4.28 -5.64 20.90
CA ILE A 148 -3.87 -4.24 20.96
C ILE A 148 -4.30 -3.63 22.29
N THR A 149 -3.37 -2.94 22.94
CA THR A 149 -3.57 -2.28 24.22
C THR A 149 -3.39 -0.76 24.11
N ASP A 150 -3.52 -0.06 25.24
CA ASP A 150 -3.17 1.36 25.33
C ASP A 150 -1.71 1.66 24.90
N ALA A 151 -0.81 0.66 24.94
CA ALA A 151 0.54 0.83 24.41
C ALA A 151 0.55 0.91 22.88
N GLY A 152 -0.14 0.00 22.18
CA GLY A 152 -0.31 0.08 20.73
C GLY A 152 -1.03 1.36 20.30
N LEU A 153 -2.01 1.84 21.07
CA LEU A 153 -2.63 3.14 20.81
C LEU A 153 -1.64 4.31 20.89
N ARG A 154 -0.68 4.27 21.80
CA ARG A 154 0.39 5.29 21.85
C ARG A 154 1.26 5.23 20.60
N THR A 155 1.56 4.03 20.10
CA THR A 155 2.28 3.84 18.82
C THR A 155 1.49 4.46 17.66
N LEU A 156 0.20 4.17 17.53
CA LEU A 156 -0.66 4.80 16.53
C LEU A 156 -0.68 6.33 16.67
N GLY A 157 -0.66 6.86 17.90
CA GLY A 157 -0.62 8.30 18.18
C GLY A 157 0.63 9.02 17.65
N GLN A 158 1.69 8.30 17.27
CA GLN A 158 2.89 8.85 16.66
C GLN A 158 2.77 9.01 15.13
N MET A 159 1.80 8.35 14.51
CA MET A 159 1.59 8.37 13.05
C MET A 159 0.93 9.66 12.60
N LYS A 160 1.72 10.72 12.41
CA LYS A 160 1.21 12.06 12.08
C LYS A 160 0.62 12.17 10.67
N SER A 161 0.88 11.22 9.78
CA SER A 161 0.27 11.17 8.45
C SER A 161 -1.19 10.73 8.45
N LEU A 162 -1.66 10.06 9.52
CA LEU A 162 -3.02 9.53 9.57
C LEU A 162 -4.08 10.63 9.54
N ALA A 163 -5.02 10.48 8.61
CA ALA A 163 -6.16 11.36 8.39
C ALA A 163 -7.48 10.72 8.86
N ASP A 164 -7.66 9.40 8.67
CA ASP A 164 -8.82 8.64 9.15
C ASP A 164 -8.34 7.33 9.81
N LEU A 165 -8.62 7.19 11.10
CA LEU A 165 -8.33 6.00 11.88
C LEU A 165 -9.64 5.41 12.38
N ARG A 166 -9.96 4.21 11.91
CA ARG A 166 -11.15 3.47 12.34
C ARG A 166 -10.69 2.24 13.11
N LEU A 167 -11.24 2.06 14.30
CA LEU A 167 -10.86 0.92 15.12
C LEU A 167 -12.08 0.35 15.84
N HIS A 168 -12.15 -0.97 15.89
CA HIS A 168 -13.07 -1.65 16.79
C HIS A 168 -12.51 -1.53 18.21
N ARG A 169 -13.40 -1.40 19.20
CA ARG A 169 -12.97 -1.36 20.59
C ARG A 169 -12.41 -2.72 21.01
N GLY A 170 -11.08 -2.79 21.14
CA GLY A 170 -10.38 -3.94 21.67
C GLY A 170 -10.63 -4.11 23.17
N ARG A 171 -10.59 -5.36 23.64
CA ARG A 171 -10.82 -5.71 25.05
C ARG A 171 -9.87 -5.02 26.02
N HIS A 172 -8.63 -4.77 25.59
CA HIS A 172 -7.55 -4.24 26.42
C HIS A 172 -7.30 -2.74 26.23
N MET A 173 -8.23 -2.06 25.55
CA MET A 173 -8.17 -0.63 25.28
C MET A 173 -9.01 0.13 26.32
N THR A 174 -8.41 1.04 27.06
CA THR A 174 -9.11 1.84 28.06
C THR A 174 -9.62 3.15 27.48
N ASP A 175 -10.64 3.74 28.10
CA ASP A 175 -11.12 5.08 27.73
C ASP A 175 -10.02 6.14 27.87
N ALA A 176 -9.09 5.95 28.82
CA ALA A 176 -7.95 6.83 29.00
C ALA A 176 -6.95 6.71 27.85
N GLY A 177 -6.66 5.49 27.37
CA GLY A 177 -5.83 5.24 26.19
C GLY A 177 -6.43 5.85 24.93
N ILE A 178 -7.73 5.66 24.72
CA ILE A 178 -8.49 6.27 23.61
C ILE A 178 -8.45 7.80 23.69
N ALA A 179 -8.65 8.39 24.87
CA ALA A 179 -8.57 9.83 25.04
C ALA A 179 -7.15 10.37 24.76
N ALA A 180 -6.10 9.62 25.15
CA ALA A 180 -4.72 9.97 24.85
C ALA A 180 -4.40 9.89 23.35
N LEU A 181 -4.95 8.89 22.63
CA LEU A 181 -4.86 8.78 21.18
C LEU A 181 -5.48 10.00 20.50
N LYS A 182 -6.70 10.37 20.87
CA LYS A 182 -7.40 11.56 20.33
C LYS A 182 -6.64 12.86 20.56
N ARG A 183 -5.95 13.00 21.70
CA ARG A 183 -5.08 14.15 21.98
C ARG A 183 -3.81 14.14 21.14
N SER A 184 -3.25 12.97 20.88
CA SER A 184 -2.00 12.82 20.11
C SER A 184 -2.18 13.09 18.62
N LEU A 185 -3.38 12.85 18.08
CA LEU A 185 -3.74 13.06 16.67
C LEU A 185 -4.96 13.99 16.54
N PRO A 186 -4.82 15.29 16.84
CA PRO A 186 -5.94 16.23 16.80
C PRO A 186 -6.49 16.49 15.39
N HIS A 187 -5.69 16.24 14.36
CA HIS A 187 -6.07 16.38 12.94
C HIS A 187 -6.65 15.11 12.33
N CYS A 188 -6.54 13.97 13.02
CA CYS A 188 -7.03 12.69 12.53
C CYS A 188 -8.49 12.47 12.94
N ARG A 189 -9.32 12.03 12.00
CA ARG A 189 -10.68 11.57 12.26
C ARG A 189 -10.60 10.18 12.89
N ILE A 190 -10.80 10.10 14.20
CA ILE A 190 -10.79 8.83 14.93
C ILE A 190 -12.24 8.37 15.14
N THR A 191 -12.61 7.26 14.50
CA THR A 191 -13.91 6.60 14.69
C THR A 191 -13.70 5.29 15.44
N ILE A 192 -14.34 5.17 16.59
CA ILE A 192 -14.30 3.95 17.40
C ILE A 192 -15.66 3.29 17.28
N VAL A 193 -15.66 2.04 16.85
CA VAL A 193 -16.87 1.24 16.73
C VAL A 193 -16.88 0.25 17.89
N ASP A 194 -17.79 0.47 18.84
CA ASP A 194 -18.10 -0.50 19.88
C ASP A 194 -19.04 -1.53 19.26
N VAL A 195 -18.58 -2.73 18.85
CA VAL A 195 -19.48 -3.71 18.20
C VAL A 195 -19.47 -5.06 18.90
N TYR A 196 -20.66 -5.44 19.39
CA TYR A 196 -21.12 -6.83 19.45
C TYR A 196 -22.47 -7.01 18.71
N GLU A 197 -22.86 -6.10 17.82
CA GLU A 197 -24.06 -6.29 16.97
C GLU A 197 -23.71 -6.28 15.47
N GLU A 198 -24.02 -7.40 14.81
CA GLU A 198 -23.80 -7.69 13.40
C GLU A 198 -24.44 -6.69 12.42
N GLU A 199 -25.29 -5.75 12.86
CA GLU A 199 -26.03 -4.83 11.98
C GLU A 199 -25.17 -3.71 11.35
N VAL A 200 -23.98 -3.40 11.89
CA VAL A 200 -23.08 -2.39 11.28
C VAL A 200 -22.29 -2.96 10.10
N LEU A 201 -22.27 -4.29 9.93
CA LEU A 201 -21.65 -4.98 8.78
C LEU A 201 -22.31 -4.60 7.45
N ALA A 202 -23.58 -4.16 7.46
CA ALA A 202 -24.25 -3.69 6.25
C ALA A 202 -23.74 -2.33 5.73
N ARG A 203 -22.99 -1.57 6.56
CA ARG A 203 -22.38 -0.28 6.16
C ARG A 203 -20.90 -0.41 5.76
N TRP A 204 -20.35 -1.61 5.92
CA TRP A 204 -19.02 -2.01 5.51
C TRP A 204 -19.16 -3.15 4.52
N VAL A 205 -19.28 -2.83 3.24
CA VAL A 205 -19.40 -3.86 2.19
C VAL A 205 -18.12 -4.70 2.19
N PRO A 206 -18.18 -6.00 2.55
CA PRO A 206 -17.03 -6.89 2.46
C PRO A 206 -16.59 -7.02 1.00
N CYS A 207 -15.27 -7.03 0.76
CA CYS A 207 -14.67 -7.07 -0.57
C CYS A 207 -15.02 -8.34 -1.39
N SER A 208 -15.66 -9.34 -0.78
CA SER A 208 -16.08 -10.60 -1.39
C SER A 208 -17.55 -10.65 -1.83
N SER A 209 -18.34 -9.59 -1.59
CA SER A 209 -19.81 -9.64 -1.68
C SER A 209 -20.48 -8.70 -2.70
N LEU A 210 -19.72 -8.03 -3.56
CA LEU A 210 -20.29 -7.30 -4.69
C LEU A 210 -20.15 -8.13 -5.98
N PRO A 211 -21.22 -8.25 -6.79
CA PRO A 211 -21.24 -9.08 -8.01
C PRO A 211 -20.29 -8.59 -9.10
#